data_AF-A0A932CND5-F1
#
_entry.id   AF-A0A932CND5-F1
#
_cell.length_a   1.000
_cell.length_b   1.000
_cell.length_c   1.000
_cell.angle_alpha   90.00
_cell.angle_beta   90.00
_cell.angle_gamma   90.00
#
_symmetry.space_group_name_H-M   'P 1'
#
loop_
_entity.id
_entity.type
_entity.pdbx_description
1 polymer ?
#
loop_
_entity_poly.entity_id
_entity_poly.type
_entity_poly.pdbx_seq_one_letter_code
_entity_poly.pdbx_strand_id
1 'polypeptide(L)' 'EGTGLGLSITYSIIEKHRGKIWVESQVGVGTTFTIELPISLERERKA' A
#
# COMPACT_ATOMS: atom_id res chain seq x y z
N GLU A 1 -19.19 10.10 10.36
CA GLU A 1 -18.92 9.94 8.91
C GLU A 1 -17.42 10.09 8.68
N GLY A 2 -16.78 9.10 8.08
CA GLY A 2 -15.40 9.23 7.64
C GLY A 2 -15.39 9.87 6.25
N THR A 3 -14.58 10.91 6.04
CA THR A 3 -14.48 11.64 4.76
C THR A 3 -13.89 10.81 3.61
N GLY A 4 -13.61 9.52 3.82
CA GLY A 4 -12.96 8.64 2.84
C GLY A 4 -11.48 8.96 2.57
N LEU A 5 -10.90 9.96 3.26
CA LEU A 5 -9.55 10.44 3.00
C LEU A 5 -8.43 9.47 3.42
N GLY A 6 -8.70 8.59 4.38
CA GLY A 6 -7.66 7.69 4.92
C GLY A 6 -7.04 6.79 3.84
N LEU A 7 -7.88 6.18 2.99
CA LEU A 7 -7.38 5.26 1.98
C LEU A 7 -6.68 5.97 0.82
N SER A 8 -7.14 7.18 0.45
CA SER A 8 -6.48 7.97 -0.59
C SER A 8 -5.11 8.49 -0.16
N ILE A 9 -4.96 8.89 1.12
CA ILE A 9 -3.68 9.25 1.71
C ILE A 9 -2.75 8.03 1.74
N THR A 10 -3.23 6.89 2.23
CA THR A 10 -2.46 5.63 2.26
C THR A 10 -1.98 5.22 0.86
N TYR A 11 -2.85 5.27 -0.15
CA TYR A 11 -2.49 4.96 -1.53
C TYR A 11 -1.37 5.88 -2.03
N SER A 12 -1.50 7.19 -1.82
CA SER A 12 -0.50 8.19 -2.22
C SER A 12 0.84 7.97 -1.54
N ILE A 13 0.85 7.55 -0.26
CA ILE A 13 2.08 7.23 0.46
C ILE A 13 2.75 6.00 -0.16
N ILE A 14 2.00 4.93 -0.38
CA ILE A 14 2.54 3.67 -0.92
C ILE A 14 3.10 3.87 -2.33
N GLU A 15 2.40 4.62 -3.17
CA GLU A 15 2.84 4.96 -4.52
C GLU A 15 4.16 5.75 -4.52
N LYS A 16 4.31 6.74 -3.64
CA LYS A 16 5.56 7.51 -3.49
C LYS A 16 6.74 6.62 -3.08
N HIS A 17 6.48 5.53 -2.38
CA HIS A 17 7.49 4.54 -1.98
C HIS A 17 7.66 3.42 -3.01
N ARG A 18 7.06 3.55 -4.21
CA ARG A 18 7.07 2.52 -5.28
C ARG A 18 6.54 1.17 -4.80
N GLY A 19 5.63 1.20 -3.83
CA GLY A 19 4.98 0.03 -3.29
C GLY A 19 3.73 -0.36 -4.05
N LYS A 20 3.11 -1.44 -3.60
CA LYS A 20 1.80 -1.91 -4.06
C LYS A 20 0.88 -2.10 -2.86
N ILE A 21 -0.42 -1.92 -3.09
CA ILE A 21 -1.48 -2.20 -2.12
C ILE A 21 -2.62 -2.94 -2.80
N TRP A 22 -3.16 -3.96 -2.15
CA TRP A 22 -4.38 -4.63 -2.56
C TRP A 22 -5.20 -5.06 -1.34
N VAL A 23 -6.46 -5.39 -1.58
CA VAL A 23 -7.43 -5.73 -0.55
C VAL A 23 -8.17 -7.01 -0.91
N GLU A 24 -8.34 -7.86 0.09
CA GLU A 24 -9.17 -9.05 0.04
C GLU A 24 -10.20 -8.90 1.16
N SER A 25 -11.49 -8.95 0.81
CA SER A 25 -12.58 -8.76 1.77
C SER A 25 -13.68 -9.76 1.54
N GLN A 26 -14.15 -10.36 2.63
CA GLN A 26 -15.29 -11.25 2.64
C GLN A 26 -16.22 -10.89 3.80
N VAL A 27 -17.50 -10.67 3.48
CA VAL A 27 -18.55 -10.34 4.46
C VAL A 27 -18.63 -11.44 5.52
N GLY A 28 -18.63 -11.04 6.79
CA GLY A 28 -18.69 -11.96 7.93
C GLY A 28 -17.36 -12.66 8.28
N VAL A 29 -16.30 -12.48 7.48
CA VAL A 29 -14.96 -13.01 7.76
C VAL A 29 -14.00 -11.88 8.13
N GLY A 30 -14.00 -10.81 7.34
CA GLY A 30 -13.17 -9.63 7.57
C GLY A 30 -12.55 -9.09 6.29
N THR A 31 -11.62 -8.16 6.47
CA THR A 31 -10.90 -7.49 5.40
C THR A 31 -9.41 -7.50 5.70
N THR A 32 -8.62 -7.92 4.72
CA THR A 32 -7.16 -7.92 4.76
C THR A 32 -6.63 -6.93 3.73
N PHE A 33 -5.81 -5.99 4.19
CA PHE A 33 -5.05 -5.10 3.32
C PHE A 33 -3.60 -5.57 3.31
N THR A 34 -3.07 -5.78 2.12
CA THR A 34 -1.68 -6.21 1.93
C THR A 34 -0.90 -5.09 1.27
N ILE A 35 0.28 -4.79 1.83
CA ILE A 35 1.17 -3.73 1.36
C ILE A 35 2.54 -4.35 1.09
N GLU A 36 3.03 -4.15 -0.13
CA GLU A 36 4.37 -4.57 -0.56
C GLU A 36 5.22 -3.31 -0.75
N LEU A 37 6.38 -3.23 -0.08
CA LEU A 37 7.35 -2.14 -0.22
C LEU A 37 8.72 -2.70 -0.62
N PRO A 38 9.46 -2.02 -1.50
CA PRO A 38 10.85 -2.38 -1.79
C PRO A 38 11.73 -2.14 -0.55
N ILE A 39 12.64 -3.07 -0.27
CA ILE A 39 13.57 -2.99 0.89
C ILE A 39 14.58 -1.83 0.72
N SER A 40 14.93 -1.50 -0.53
CA SER A 40 15.75 -0.35 -0.88
C SER A 40 15.22 0.30 -2.15
N LEU A 41 15.25 1.64 -2.17
CA LEU A 41 14.98 2.45 -3.36
C LEU A 41 16.27 2.76 -4.14
N GLU A 42 17.41 2.28 -3.66
CA GLU A 42 18.69 2.47 -4.32
C GLU A 42 18.64 1.69 -5.63
N ARG A 43 18.75 2.42 -6.75
CA ARG A 43 19.05 1.81 -8.04
C ARG A 43 20.28 0.96 -7.81
N GLU A 44 20.25 -0.31 -8.24
CA GLU A 44 21.43 -1.18 -8.31
C GLU A 44 22.63 -0.33 -8.74
N ARG A 45 23.47 0.07 -7.77
CA ARG A 45 24.79 0.56 -8.08
C ARG A 45 25.49 -0.68 -8.61
N LYS A 46 25.43 -0.89 -9.93
CA LYS A 46 26.30 -1.84 -10.60
C LYS A 46 27.72 -1.43 -10.22
N ALA A 47 28.33 -2.25 -9.35
CA ALA A 47 29.74 -2.22 -9.07
C ALA A 47 30.52 -2.59 -10.35
#